data_AF-A0A0N4UGD0-F1
#
_entry.id   AF-A0A0N4UGD0-F1
#
_cell.length_a   1.000
_cell.length_b   1.000
_cell.length_c   1.000
_cell.angle_alpha   90.00
_cell.angle_beta   90.00
_cell.angle_gamma   90.00
#
_symmetry.space_group_name_H-M   'P 1'
#
loop_
_entity.id
_entity.type
_entity.pdbx_description
1 polymer ?
#
loop_
_entity_poly.entity_id
_entity_poly.type
_entity_poly.pdbx_seq_one_letter_code
_entity_poly.pdbx_strand_id
1 'polypeptide(L)'
;MMANCLCCCCWPAYRCCLSLSLIDMIITAALYYRSADLFMQNFYHLDIFDISVLVVLTGFLICEILATITLILSYKKRIQRYVFPRITLLLGQFVTITIICIILIAYFGGFSPAINEFILNIYEYWSGDDLAKYDRQHFVNDLMMYAGGLFVLLLIFDIYIIFELYITRKYYISLNSPPGFVPVSEKDLSCDYKIEKNCGKPVVVSRPPPYNPNYSGP
;
A
#
# COMPACT_ATOMS: atom_id res chain seq x y z
N MET A 1 14.80 -14.54 22.80
CA MET A 1 14.40 -15.43 21.69
C MET A 1 13.22 -14.78 20.97
N MET A 2 13.25 -14.69 19.64
CA MET A 2 12.05 -14.46 18.83
C MET A 2 11.87 -15.72 17.99
N ALA A 3 10.78 -16.46 18.21
CA ALA A 3 10.47 -17.64 17.40
C ALA A 3 9.95 -17.21 16.02
N ASN A 4 10.29 -17.98 14.98
CA ASN A 4 9.89 -17.68 13.60
C ASN A 4 8.40 -17.95 13.36
N CYS A 5 7.53 -17.04 13.80
CA CYS A 5 6.14 -16.98 13.31
C CYS A 5 6.12 -16.28 11.95
N LEU A 6 5.95 -17.06 10.87
CA LEU A 6 5.78 -16.53 9.51
C LEU A 6 4.48 -15.73 9.33
N CYS A 7 3.50 -15.91 10.22
CA CYS A 7 2.25 -15.16 10.18
C CYS A 7 2.38 -13.79 10.88
N CYS A 8 1.97 -12.72 10.19
CA CYS A 8 1.93 -11.36 10.75
C CYS A 8 0.99 -11.16 11.95
N CYS A 9 0.31 -12.21 12.42
CA CYS A 9 -0.41 -12.24 13.69
C CYS A 9 0.49 -11.93 14.89
N CYS A 10 1.77 -12.37 14.85
CA CYS A 10 2.70 -12.30 15.98
C CYS A 10 3.78 -11.21 15.84
N TRP A 11 3.89 -10.56 14.68
CA TRP A 11 4.90 -9.52 14.44
C TRP A 11 4.31 -8.12 14.73
N PRO A 12 5.11 -7.13 15.18
CA PRO A 12 4.62 -5.78 15.37
C PRO A 12 4.05 -5.23 14.06
N ALA A 13 2.83 -4.68 14.09
CA ALA A 13 2.09 -4.32 12.86
C ALA A 13 2.89 -3.42 11.91
N TYR A 14 3.68 -2.48 12.45
CA TYR A 14 4.62 -1.66 11.68
C TYR A 14 5.63 -2.49 10.85
N ARG A 15 6.20 -3.57 11.42
CA ARG A 15 7.20 -4.38 10.71
C ARG A 15 6.60 -5.15 9.55
N CYS A 16 5.41 -5.74 9.73
CA CYS A 16 4.72 -6.42 8.64
C CYS A 16 4.27 -5.44 7.54
N CYS A 17 3.67 -4.31 7.92
CA CYS A 17 3.28 -3.25 6.98
C CYS A 17 4.51 -2.71 6.20
N LEU A 18 5.65 -2.49 6.87
CA LEU A 18 6.89 -2.09 6.20
C LEU A 18 7.44 -3.19 5.27
N SER A 19 7.36 -4.47 5.64
CA SER A 19 7.83 -5.55 4.75
C SER A 19 6.95 -5.71 3.51
N LEU A 20 5.62 -5.53 3.62
CA LEU A 20 4.72 -5.57 2.47
C LEU A 20 4.95 -4.36 1.54
N SER A 21 5.03 -3.15 2.11
CA SER A 21 5.40 -1.92 1.38
C SER A 21 6.78 -2.00 0.69
N LEU A 22 7.72 -2.79 1.21
CA LEU A 22 9.00 -3.05 0.54
C LEU A 22 8.91 -4.12 -0.56
N ILE A 23 8.04 -5.13 -0.40
CA ILE A 23 7.75 -6.13 -1.45
C ILE A 23 7.11 -5.45 -2.65
N ASP A 24 6.10 -4.59 -2.43
CA ASP A 24 5.43 -3.83 -3.49
C ASP A 24 6.38 -2.89 -4.24
N MET A 25 7.23 -2.18 -3.49
CA MET A 25 8.27 -1.33 -4.08
C MET A 25 9.26 -2.15 -4.92
N ILE A 26 9.64 -3.36 -4.49
CA ILE A 26 10.52 -4.27 -5.25
C ILE A 26 9.82 -4.79 -6.52
N ILE A 27 8.55 -5.21 -6.44
CA ILE A 27 7.76 -5.68 -7.60
C ILE A 27 7.60 -4.55 -8.61
N THR A 28 7.20 -3.36 -8.14
CA THR A 28 7.02 -2.17 -8.99
C THR A 28 8.34 -1.73 -9.62
N ALA A 29 9.46 -1.77 -8.88
CA ALA A 29 10.78 -1.46 -9.41
C ALA A 29 11.27 -2.49 -10.44
N ALA A 30 10.96 -3.79 -10.26
CA ALA A 30 11.31 -4.84 -11.21
C ALA A 30 10.51 -4.71 -12.52
N LEU A 31 9.21 -4.42 -12.43
CA LEU A 31 8.35 -4.14 -13.59
C LEU A 31 8.81 -2.87 -14.33
N TYR A 32 9.05 -1.78 -13.60
CA TYR A 32 9.60 -0.54 -14.16
C TYR A 32 10.95 -0.78 -14.85
N TYR A 33 11.89 -1.50 -14.22
CA TYR A 33 13.19 -1.81 -14.81
C TYR A 33 13.04 -2.62 -16.11
N ARG A 34 12.14 -3.62 -16.15
CA ARG A 34 11.92 -4.42 -17.36
C ARG A 34 11.25 -3.61 -18.48
N SER A 35 10.32 -2.71 -18.16
CA SER A 35 9.74 -1.80 -19.15
C SER A 35 10.76 -0.77 -19.66
N ALA A 36 11.63 -0.24 -18.80
CA ALA A 36 12.71 0.66 -19.20
C ALA A 36 13.78 -0.05 -20.05
N ASP A 37 14.09 -1.32 -19.76
CA ASP A 37 14.98 -2.15 -20.56
C ASP A 37 14.42 -2.39 -21.98
N LEU A 38 13.15 -2.75 -22.10
CA LEU A 38 12.46 -2.88 -23.41
C LEU A 38 12.43 -1.55 -24.16
N PHE A 39 12.11 -0.44 -23.49
CA PHE A 39 12.10 0.91 -24.05
C PHE A 39 13.47 1.34 -24.60
N MET A 40 14.56 1.00 -23.90
CA MET A 40 15.92 1.28 -24.34
C MET A 40 16.36 0.39 -25.52
N GLN A 41 15.80 -0.81 -25.67
CA GLN A 41 16.05 -1.70 -26.81
C GLN A 41 15.27 -1.26 -28.06
N ASN A 42 14.00 -0.88 -27.91
CA ASN A 42 13.09 -0.49 -29.01
C ASN A 42 13.07 1.03 -29.32
N PHE A 43 14.11 1.78 -28.95
CA PHE A 43 14.12 3.26 -29.03
C PHE A 43 13.87 3.85 -30.46
N TYR A 44 14.00 3.06 -31.52
CA TYR A 44 13.69 3.45 -32.91
C TYR A 44 12.23 3.16 -33.33
N HIS A 45 11.52 2.29 -32.62
CA HIS A 45 10.12 1.92 -32.84
C HIS A 45 9.34 2.16 -31.53
N LEU A 46 9.21 3.43 -31.18
CA LEU A 46 8.56 3.88 -29.94
C LEU A 46 7.04 3.94 -30.10
N ASP A 47 6.37 2.84 -29.79
CA ASP A 47 4.92 2.82 -29.67
C ASP A 47 4.44 3.70 -28.50
N ILE A 48 3.37 4.47 -28.74
CA ILE A 48 2.74 5.34 -27.73
C ILE A 48 2.28 4.53 -26.51
N PHE A 49 1.94 3.26 -26.70
CA PHE A 49 1.59 2.34 -25.62
C PHE A 49 2.76 2.13 -24.64
N ASP A 50 3.96 1.84 -25.12
CA ASP A 50 5.15 1.62 -24.28
C ASP A 50 5.55 2.90 -23.50
N ILE A 51 5.46 4.06 -24.16
CA ILE A 51 5.63 5.37 -23.50
C ILE A 51 4.61 5.52 -22.36
N SER A 52 3.34 5.20 -22.60
CA SER A 52 2.27 5.32 -21.60
C SER A 52 2.47 4.37 -20.41
N VAL A 53 2.88 3.13 -20.66
CA VAL A 53 3.18 2.13 -19.62
C VAL A 53 4.37 2.58 -18.78
N LEU A 54 5.45 3.08 -19.41
CA LEU A 54 6.62 3.59 -18.69
C LEU A 54 6.27 4.79 -17.80
N VAL A 55 5.46 5.74 -18.28
CA VAL A 55 4.99 6.90 -17.50
C VAL A 55 4.14 6.45 -16.30
N VAL A 56 3.20 5.52 -16.51
CA VAL A 56 2.34 4.98 -15.44
C VAL A 56 3.16 4.24 -14.38
N LEU A 57 4.09 3.38 -14.78
CA LEU A 57 4.98 2.66 -13.86
C LEU A 57 5.92 3.61 -13.10
N THR A 58 6.41 4.68 -13.75
CA THR A 58 7.18 5.73 -13.07
C THR A 58 6.36 6.43 -11.99
N GLY A 59 5.09 6.75 -12.29
CA GLY A 59 4.15 7.34 -11.33
C GLY A 59 3.89 6.43 -10.13
N PHE A 60 3.63 5.14 -10.36
CA PHE A 60 3.47 4.15 -9.29
C PHE A 60 4.74 4.01 -8.44
N LEU A 61 5.92 3.90 -9.05
CA LEU A 61 7.19 3.76 -8.33
C LEU A 61 7.46 4.97 -7.41
N ILE A 62 7.18 6.19 -7.88
CA ILE A 62 7.28 7.40 -7.05
C ILE A 62 6.26 7.36 -5.89
N CYS A 63 5.03 6.93 -6.14
CA CYS A 63 4.00 6.79 -5.09
C CYS A 63 4.39 5.75 -4.04
N GLU A 64 4.92 4.59 -4.45
CA GLU A 64 5.41 3.52 -3.56
C GLU A 64 6.58 4.00 -2.68
N ILE A 65 7.54 4.72 -3.25
CA ILE A 65 8.66 5.31 -2.51
C ILE A 65 8.15 6.34 -1.49
N LEU A 66 7.22 7.22 -1.88
CA LEU A 66 6.64 8.22 -0.97
C LEU A 66 5.78 7.59 0.14
N ALA A 67 5.01 6.54 -0.18
CA ALA A 67 4.26 5.76 0.80
C ALA A 67 5.21 5.07 1.81
N THR A 68 6.28 4.45 1.33
CA THR A 68 7.30 3.79 2.16
C THR A 68 8.02 4.80 3.08
N ILE A 69 8.45 5.96 2.55
CA ILE A 69 9.09 7.03 3.34
C ILE A 69 8.13 7.59 4.40
N THR A 70 6.87 7.84 4.05
CA THR A 70 5.88 8.33 5.00
C THR A 70 5.53 7.29 6.07
N LEU A 71 5.49 5.99 5.73
CA LEU A 71 5.37 4.91 6.72
C LEU A 71 6.54 4.93 7.73
N ILE A 72 7.79 5.06 7.27
CA ILE A 72 8.98 5.14 8.14
C ILE A 72 8.93 6.39 9.04
N LEU A 73 8.46 7.53 8.51
CA LEU A 73 8.25 8.75 9.29
C LEU A 73 7.12 8.62 10.32
N SER A 74 6.07 7.85 10.01
CA SER A 74 4.97 7.58 10.95
C SER A 74 5.46 6.88 12.22
N TYR A 75 6.38 5.92 12.10
CA TYR A 75 7.01 5.24 13.23
C TYR A 75 7.91 6.18 14.05
N LYS A 76 8.78 6.96 13.38
CA LYS A 76 9.70 7.90 14.06
C LYS A 76 8.97 9.02 14.80
N LYS A 77 7.87 9.54 14.25
CA LYS A 77 7.12 10.68 14.84
C LYS A 77 5.89 10.26 15.65
N ARG A 78 5.47 8.98 15.60
CA ARG A 78 4.18 8.46 16.11
C ARG A 78 2.94 9.24 15.64
N ILE A 79 3.00 9.88 14.47
CA ILE A 79 1.90 10.64 13.89
C ILE A 79 1.14 9.78 12.87
N GLN A 80 -0.08 9.39 13.22
CA GLN A 80 -1.01 8.59 12.41
C GLN A 80 -1.19 9.09 10.97
N ARG A 81 -1.12 10.41 10.74
CA ARG A 81 -1.44 11.04 9.44
C ARG A 81 -0.44 10.67 8.35
N TYR A 82 0.77 10.22 8.71
CA TYR A 82 1.76 9.72 7.76
C TYR A 82 1.51 8.27 7.28
N VAL A 83 0.54 7.55 7.86
CA VAL A 83 0.11 6.23 7.34
C VAL A 83 -0.95 6.38 6.23
N PHE A 84 -1.65 7.52 6.18
CA PHE A 84 -2.72 7.79 5.22
C PHE A 84 -2.31 7.64 3.75
N PRO A 85 -1.11 8.08 3.29
CA PRO A 85 -0.69 7.89 1.90
C PRO A 85 -0.66 6.42 1.45
N ARG A 86 -0.18 5.50 2.31
CA ARG A 86 -0.17 4.05 2.01
C ARG A 86 -1.59 3.50 1.90
N ILE A 87 -2.50 3.91 2.79
CA ILE A 87 -3.91 3.49 2.75
C ILE A 87 -4.59 3.99 1.47
N THR A 88 -4.37 5.25 1.07
CA THR A 88 -4.93 5.81 -0.17
C THR A 88 -4.38 5.12 -1.42
N LEU A 89 -3.08 4.79 -1.44
CA LEU A 89 -2.44 4.09 -2.56
C LEU A 89 -3.02 2.67 -2.74
N LEU A 90 -3.09 1.89 -1.65
CA LEU A 90 -3.69 0.56 -1.64
C LEU A 90 -5.19 0.57 -2.01
N LEU A 91 -5.95 1.57 -1.55
CA LEU A 91 -7.35 1.74 -1.96
C LEU A 91 -7.48 2.08 -3.45
N GLY A 92 -6.57 2.91 -3.99
CA GLY A 92 -6.52 3.21 -5.42
C GLY A 92 -6.25 1.97 -6.26
N GLN A 93 -5.24 1.18 -5.88
CA GLN A 93 -4.90 -0.10 -6.51
C GLN A 93 -6.08 -1.09 -6.44
N PHE A 94 -6.69 -1.28 -5.27
CA PHE A 94 -7.86 -2.16 -5.10
C PHE A 94 -9.04 -1.77 -6.01
N VAL A 95 -9.33 -0.47 -6.12
CA VAL A 95 -10.44 0.02 -6.98
C VAL A 95 -10.13 -0.19 -8.46
N THR A 96 -8.91 0.08 -8.93
CA THR A 96 -8.56 -0.15 -10.34
C THR A 96 -8.57 -1.63 -10.69
N ILE A 97 -8.06 -2.50 -9.81
CA ILE A 97 -8.09 -3.96 -10.01
C ILE A 97 -9.53 -4.46 -10.01
N THR A 98 -10.36 -4.06 -9.05
CA THR A 98 -11.80 -4.42 -9.02
C THR A 98 -12.51 -4.04 -10.33
N ILE A 99 -12.22 -2.86 -10.89
CA ILE A 99 -12.78 -2.42 -12.19
C ILE A 99 -12.31 -3.32 -13.34
N ILE A 100 -11.02 -3.66 -13.40
CA ILE A 100 -10.46 -4.56 -14.43
C ILE A 100 -11.05 -5.97 -14.29
N CYS A 101 -11.18 -6.49 -13.06
CA CYS A 101 -11.86 -7.75 -12.77
C CYS A 101 -13.32 -7.76 -13.25
N ILE A 102 -14.07 -6.65 -13.08
CA ILE A 102 -15.44 -6.52 -13.60
C ILE A 102 -15.45 -6.55 -15.14
N ILE A 103 -14.50 -5.88 -15.80
CA ILE A 103 -14.38 -5.90 -17.27
C ILE A 103 -14.04 -7.31 -17.78
N LEU A 104 -13.15 -8.03 -17.09
CA LEU A 104 -12.80 -9.43 -17.41
C LEU A 104 -13.97 -10.40 -17.16
N ILE A 105 -14.77 -10.18 -16.12
CA ILE A 105 -16.01 -10.94 -15.89
C ILE A 105 -17.03 -10.67 -17.00
N ALA A 106 -17.17 -9.42 -17.47
CA ALA A 106 -18.03 -9.11 -18.61
C ALA A 106 -17.51 -9.75 -19.91
N TYR A 107 -16.19 -9.76 -20.13
CA TYR A 107 -15.54 -10.42 -21.26
C TYR A 107 -15.90 -11.91 -21.33
N PHE A 108 -15.64 -12.67 -20.25
CA PHE A 108 -15.99 -14.09 -20.19
C PHE A 108 -17.50 -14.35 -20.06
N GLY A 109 -18.29 -13.36 -19.61
CA GLY A 109 -19.75 -13.38 -19.57
C GLY A 109 -20.45 -13.20 -20.92
N GLY A 110 -19.69 -13.07 -22.03
CA GLY A 110 -20.22 -13.02 -23.39
C GLY A 110 -20.05 -11.68 -24.11
N PHE A 111 -19.49 -10.64 -23.46
CA PHE A 111 -19.15 -9.37 -24.12
C PHE A 111 -17.79 -9.42 -24.85
N SER A 112 -17.10 -10.56 -24.87
CA SER A 112 -15.83 -10.71 -25.58
C SER A 112 -15.85 -10.29 -27.05
N PRO A 113 -16.91 -10.46 -27.88
CA PRO A 113 -16.89 -9.98 -29.27
C PRO A 113 -16.75 -8.45 -29.33
N ALA A 114 -17.55 -7.73 -28.55
CA ALA A 114 -17.54 -6.27 -28.52
C ALA A 114 -16.25 -5.69 -27.90
N ILE A 115 -15.70 -6.35 -26.88
CA ILE A 115 -14.43 -5.93 -26.26
C ILE A 115 -13.24 -6.25 -27.18
N ASN A 116 -13.24 -7.39 -27.87
CA ASN A 116 -12.24 -7.73 -28.89
C ASN A 116 -12.28 -6.74 -30.05
N GLU A 117 -13.47 -6.40 -30.56
CA GLU A 117 -13.65 -5.40 -31.62
C GLU A 117 -13.21 -4.00 -31.18
N PHE A 118 -13.51 -3.60 -29.94
CA PHE A 118 -13.03 -2.34 -29.36
C PHE A 118 -11.49 -2.30 -29.25
N ILE A 119 -10.86 -3.38 -28.79
CA ILE A 119 -9.40 -3.47 -28.67
C ILE A 119 -8.73 -3.50 -30.06
N LEU A 120 -9.30 -4.23 -31.03
CA LEU A 120 -8.83 -4.24 -32.41
C LEU A 120 -8.94 -2.85 -33.07
N ASN A 121 -10.09 -2.18 -32.93
CA ASN A 121 -10.28 -0.82 -33.47
C ASN A 121 -9.31 0.20 -32.84
N ILE A 122 -8.96 0.03 -31.55
CA ILE A 122 -7.90 0.83 -30.92
C ILE A 122 -6.53 0.49 -31.52
N TYR A 123 -6.20 -0.80 -31.68
CA TYR A 123 -4.92 -1.22 -32.24
C TYR A 123 -4.72 -0.74 -33.69
N GLU A 124 -5.74 -0.93 -34.54
CA GLU A 124 -5.74 -0.48 -35.95
C GLU A 124 -5.67 1.04 -36.08
N TYR A 125 -6.31 1.79 -35.17
CA TYR A 125 -6.19 3.24 -35.11
C TYR A 125 -4.77 3.73 -34.76
N TRP A 126 -4.02 2.98 -33.93
CA TRP A 126 -2.65 3.34 -33.55
C TRP A 126 -1.58 2.77 -34.48
N SER A 127 -1.80 1.60 -35.10
CA SER A 127 -0.90 1.03 -36.11
C SER A 127 -0.97 1.78 -37.45
N GLY A 128 -2.16 2.26 -37.82
CA GLY A 128 -2.44 2.85 -39.13
C GLY A 128 -2.67 1.83 -40.25
N ASP A 129 -2.69 0.53 -39.94
CA ASP A 129 -2.89 -0.59 -40.87
C ASP A 129 -4.04 -1.49 -40.39
N ASP A 130 -4.98 -1.80 -41.30
CA ASP A 130 -6.06 -2.78 -41.08
C ASP A 130 -5.50 -4.22 -41.02
N LEU A 131 -5.76 -4.95 -39.93
CA LEU A 131 -5.28 -6.32 -39.77
C LEU A 131 -6.06 -7.29 -40.69
N ALA A 132 -5.32 -8.17 -41.36
CA ALA A 132 -5.91 -9.24 -42.13
C ALA A 132 -6.72 -10.18 -41.22
N LYS A 133 -7.78 -10.78 -41.77
CA LYS A 133 -8.74 -11.61 -41.02
C LYS A 133 -8.11 -12.79 -40.28
N TYR A 134 -6.99 -13.31 -40.79
CA TYR A 134 -6.22 -14.37 -40.14
C TYR A 134 -5.57 -13.88 -38.85
N ASP A 135 -4.86 -12.75 -38.92
CA ASP A 135 -4.13 -12.17 -37.79
C ASP A 135 -5.09 -11.66 -36.70
N ARG A 136 -6.22 -11.05 -37.09
CA ARG A 136 -7.31 -10.72 -36.15
C ARG A 136 -7.79 -11.94 -35.36
N GLN A 137 -7.89 -13.11 -35.99
CA GLN A 137 -8.38 -14.32 -35.33
C GLN A 137 -7.31 -14.98 -34.43
N HIS A 138 -6.02 -14.87 -34.77
CA HIS A 138 -4.93 -15.27 -33.88
C HIS A 138 -4.86 -14.36 -32.65
N PHE A 139 -4.90 -13.03 -32.88
CA PHE A 139 -4.90 -12.01 -31.82
C PHE A 139 -6.04 -12.21 -30.81
N VAL A 140 -7.26 -12.51 -31.27
CA VAL A 140 -8.40 -12.81 -30.40
C VAL A 140 -8.18 -14.05 -29.53
N ASN A 141 -7.55 -15.09 -30.06
CA ASN A 141 -7.26 -16.32 -29.31
C ASN A 141 -6.18 -16.09 -28.24
N ASP A 142 -5.11 -15.37 -28.58
CA ASP A 142 -4.06 -15.00 -27.63
C ASP A 142 -4.59 -14.05 -26.54
N LEU A 143 -5.36 -13.03 -26.93
CA LEU A 143 -6.02 -12.09 -26.02
C LEU A 143 -6.95 -12.81 -25.03
N MET A 144 -7.65 -13.86 -25.45
CA MET A 144 -8.46 -14.69 -24.55
C MET A 144 -7.60 -15.45 -23.53
N MET A 145 -6.45 -16.00 -23.93
CA MET A 145 -5.51 -16.64 -22.99
C MET A 145 -4.89 -15.64 -22.03
N TYR A 146 -4.44 -14.47 -22.52
CA TYR A 146 -3.89 -13.41 -21.68
C TYR A 146 -4.93 -12.85 -20.70
N ALA A 147 -6.18 -12.63 -21.14
CA ALA A 147 -7.28 -12.21 -20.28
C ALA A 147 -7.56 -13.24 -19.16
N GLY A 148 -7.49 -14.54 -19.46
CA GLY A 148 -7.67 -15.61 -18.48
C GLY A 148 -6.55 -15.64 -17.43
N GLY A 149 -5.29 -15.58 -17.88
CA GLY A 149 -4.13 -15.51 -16.99
C GLY A 149 -4.13 -14.25 -16.12
N LEU A 150 -4.44 -13.09 -16.72
CA LEU A 150 -4.56 -11.81 -16.03
C LEU A 150 -5.67 -11.85 -14.97
N PHE A 151 -6.84 -12.42 -15.27
CA PHE A 151 -7.94 -12.53 -14.31
C PHE A 151 -7.53 -13.31 -13.04
N VAL A 152 -6.86 -14.45 -13.20
CA VAL A 152 -6.36 -15.23 -12.05
C VAL A 152 -5.30 -14.47 -11.26
N LEU A 153 -4.37 -13.79 -11.96
CA LEU A 153 -3.33 -12.98 -11.31
C LEU A 153 -3.93 -11.82 -10.49
N LEU A 154 -4.91 -11.12 -11.05
CA LEU A 154 -5.57 -9.98 -10.40
C LEU A 154 -6.40 -10.42 -9.19
N LEU A 155 -7.10 -11.55 -9.24
CA LEU A 155 -7.82 -12.08 -8.07
C LEU A 155 -6.87 -12.43 -6.90
N ILE A 156 -5.68 -12.97 -7.19
CA ILE A 156 -4.64 -13.23 -6.18
C ILE A 156 -4.12 -11.89 -5.61
N PHE A 157 -3.97 -10.87 -6.44
CA PHE A 157 -3.48 -9.56 -6.03
C PHE A 157 -4.51 -8.74 -5.23
N ASP A 158 -5.80 -8.85 -5.54
CA ASP A 158 -6.89 -8.29 -4.72
C ASP A 158 -6.88 -8.88 -3.29
N ILE A 159 -6.71 -10.20 -3.16
CA ILE A 159 -6.61 -10.86 -1.85
C ILE A 159 -5.39 -10.36 -1.07
N TYR A 160 -4.26 -10.15 -1.75
CA TYR A 160 -3.04 -9.57 -1.16
C TYR A 160 -3.27 -8.12 -0.69
N ILE A 161 -3.90 -7.27 -1.50
CA ILE A 161 -4.19 -5.87 -1.14
C ILE A 161 -5.20 -5.78 0.01
N ILE A 162 -6.23 -6.63 0.05
CA ILE A 162 -7.15 -6.73 1.19
C ILE A 162 -6.40 -7.09 2.47
N PHE A 163 -5.45 -8.04 2.40
CA PHE A 163 -4.61 -8.42 3.53
C PHE A 163 -3.69 -7.29 4.00
N GLU A 164 -3.05 -6.55 3.09
CA GLU A 164 -2.24 -5.38 3.51
C GLU A 164 -3.14 -4.25 4.04
N LEU A 165 -4.25 -3.90 3.39
CA LEU A 165 -5.19 -2.89 3.88
C LEU A 165 -5.64 -3.18 5.32
N TYR A 166 -5.90 -4.45 5.64
CA TYR A 166 -6.21 -4.86 7.02
C TYR A 166 -5.04 -4.61 7.98
N ILE A 167 -3.80 -4.95 7.61
CA ILE A 167 -2.62 -4.77 8.46
C ILE A 167 -2.22 -3.28 8.60
N THR A 168 -2.27 -2.52 7.53
CA THR A 168 -2.01 -1.07 7.52
C THR A 168 -3.08 -0.31 8.32
N ARG A 169 -4.36 -0.72 8.22
CA ARG A 169 -5.44 -0.21 9.08
C ARG A 169 -5.25 -0.58 10.55
N LYS A 170 -4.82 -1.82 10.86
CA LYS A 170 -4.48 -2.25 12.23
C LYS A 170 -3.32 -1.44 12.81
N TYR A 171 -2.30 -1.14 12.00
CA TYR A 171 -1.19 -0.26 12.38
C TYR A 171 -1.67 1.18 12.65
N TYR A 172 -2.49 1.76 11.76
CA TYR A 172 -3.11 3.07 11.95
C TYR A 172 -3.93 3.17 13.25
N ILE A 173 -4.73 2.15 13.58
CA ILE A 173 -5.47 2.08 14.85
C ILE A 173 -4.53 1.96 16.06
N SER A 174 -3.42 1.22 15.95
CA SER A 174 -2.42 1.12 17.02
C SER A 174 -1.67 2.43 17.31
N LEU A 175 -1.64 3.37 16.36
CA LEU A 175 -1.13 4.74 16.55
C LEU A 175 -2.15 5.69 17.19
N ASN A 176 -3.46 5.42 17.03
CA ASN A 176 -4.55 6.17 17.67
C ASN A 176 -4.84 5.71 19.10
N SER A 177 -4.48 4.47 19.43
CA SER A 177 -4.65 3.94 20.78
C SER A 177 -3.71 4.68 21.74
N PRO A 178 -4.20 5.36 22.80
CA PRO A 178 -3.32 5.83 23.86
C PRO A 178 -2.57 4.62 24.44
N PRO A 179 -1.31 4.77 24.92
CA PRO A 179 -0.50 3.65 25.36
C PRO A 179 -1.12 2.96 26.58
N GLY A 180 -1.93 1.94 26.33
CA GLY A 180 -2.63 1.18 27.36
C GLY A 180 -1.63 0.57 28.34
N PHE A 181 -1.71 1.01 29.59
CA PHE A 181 -0.87 0.65 30.74
C PHE A 181 0.46 -0.02 30.37
N VAL A 182 1.44 0.79 29.96
CA VAL A 182 2.84 0.37 30.05
C VAL A 182 3.11 0.08 31.53
N PRO A 183 3.41 -1.17 31.94
CA PRO A 183 3.81 -1.41 33.31
C PRO A 183 5.11 -0.64 33.54
N VAL A 184 5.08 0.30 34.48
CA VAL A 184 6.26 1.09 34.84
C VAL A 184 7.35 0.10 35.25
N SER A 185 8.49 0.13 34.55
CA SER A 185 9.64 -0.68 34.94
C SER A 185 10.02 -0.26 36.36
N GLU A 186 10.28 -1.22 37.24
CA GLU A 186 10.62 -0.92 38.64
C GLU A 186 11.89 -0.04 38.75
N LYS A 187 12.70 0.01 37.68
CA LYS A 187 13.85 0.91 37.51
C LYS A 187 13.47 2.37 37.24
N ASP A 188 12.31 2.65 36.66
CA ASP A 188 11.82 4.01 36.42
C ASP A 188 11.19 4.60 37.70
N LEU A 189 10.89 3.75 38.69
CA LEU A 189 10.40 4.15 40.02
C LEU A 189 11.51 4.79 40.90
N SER A 190 12.77 4.80 40.47
CA SER A 190 13.88 5.37 41.24
C SER A 190 13.98 6.89 41.19
N CYS A 191 13.17 7.57 40.37
CA CYS A 191 13.00 9.02 40.42
C CYS A 191 12.06 9.41 41.57
N ASP A 192 12.58 9.37 42.81
CA ASP A 192 11.88 9.80 44.02
C ASP A 192 11.30 11.23 43.87
N TYR A 193 10.19 11.51 44.55
CA TYR A 193 9.38 12.75 44.47
C TYR A 193 10.06 13.94 45.19
N LYS A 194 11.38 13.98 45.12
CA LYS A 194 12.25 15.08 45.51
C LYS A 194 13.37 15.12 44.47
N ILE A 195 13.41 16.17 43.64
CA ILE A 195 14.56 16.67 42.82
C ILE A 195 14.34 16.68 41.26
N GLU A 196 13.54 17.64 40.75
CA GLU A 196 13.63 18.17 39.36
C GLU A 196 13.84 19.72 39.28
N LYS A 197 15.02 20.17 38.83
CA LYS A 197 15.48 21.57 38.59
C LYS A 197 16.97 21.40 38.26
N ASN A 198 17.48 21.76 37.09
CA ASN A 198 18.82 21.33 36.65
C ASN A 198 19.00 19.78 36.59
N CYS A 199 17.92 18.99 36.55
CA CYS A 199 17.96 17.56 36.91
C CYS A 199 18.61 17.29 38.29
N GLY A 200 18.47 18.24 39.26
CA GLY A 200 19.32 18.30 40.46
C GLY A 200 18.98 19.34 41.58
N LYS A 201 17.74 19.86 41.69
CA LYS A 201 17.03 20.44 42.90
C LYS A 201 15.50 20.17 42.71
N PRO A 202 14.53 20.49 43.60
CA PRO A 202 13.11 20.05 43.40
C PRO A 202 12.14 20.93 42.56
N VAL A 203 11.26 20.27 41.78
CA VAL A 203 9.91 20.71 41.34
C VAL A 203 8.95 20.00 42.26
N VAL A 204 8.25 20.80 43.05
CA VAL A 204 7.20 20.32 43.93
C VAL A 204 5.91 20.34 43.13
N VAL A 205 5.57 19.21 42.50
CA VAL A 205 4.18 18.98 42.11
C VAL A 205 3.38 19.05 43.40
N SER A 206 2.47 20.02 43.50
CA SER A 206 1.67 20.24 44.69
C SER A 206 0.80 19.02 44.93
N ARG A 207 0.89 18.40 46.13
CA ARG A 207 -0.12 17.41 46.52
C ARG A 207 -1.49 18.10 46.47
N PRO A 208 -2.55 17.44 45.96
CA PRO A 208 -3.90 17.95 46.16
C PRO A 208 -4.14 18.12 47.68
N PRO A 209 -4.80 19.19 48.13
CA PRO A 209 -5.08 19.39 49.54
C PRO A 209 -5.92 18.21 50.07
N PRO A 210 -5.73 17.81 51.35
CA PRO A 210 -6.55 16.76 51.94
C PRO A 210 -8.03 17.16 51.89
N TYR A 211 -8.90 16.20 51.58
CA TYR A 211 -10.34 16.38 51.57
C TYR A 211 -10.81 16.91 52.93
N ASN A 212 -11.31 18.15 52.96
CA ASN A 212 -11.82 18.79 54.16
C ASN A 212 -13.31 18.42 54.34
N PRO A 213 -13.69 17.60 55.32
CA PRO A 213 -15.09 17.23 55.54
C PRO A 213 -15.96 18.42 56.02
N ASN A 214 -15.36 19.52 56.48
CA ASN A 214 -16.07 20.71 56.95
C ASN A 214 -16.36 21.72 55.82
N TYR A 215 -16.37 21.31 54.55
CA TYR A 215 -16.73 22.17 53.42
C TYR A 215 -18.25 22.29 53.24
N SER A 216 -18.93 22.80 54.27
CA SER A 216 -20.30 23.32 54.13
C SER A 216 -20.23 24.64 53.35
N GLY A 217 -20.66 24.62 52.09
CA GLY A 217 -20.69 25.82 51.24
C GLY A 217 -21.75 26.84 51.70
N PRO A 218 -21.54 28.14 51.42
CA PRO A 218 -22.60 29.15 51.43
C PRO A 218 -23.53 29.03 50.20
#